data_AF-A0A847YGZ3-F1
#
_entry.id   AF-A0A847YGZ3-F1
#
_cell.length_a   1.000
_cell.length_b   1.000
_cell.length_c   1.000
_cell.angle_alpha   90.00
_cell.angle_beta   90.00
_cell.angle_gamma   90.00
#
_symmetry.space_group_name_H-M   'P 1'
#
loop_
_entity.id
_entity.type
_entity.pdbx_description
1 polymer ?
#
loop_
_entity_poly.entity_id
_entity_poly.type
_entity_poly.pdbx_seq_one_letter_code
_entity_poly.pdbx_strand_id
1 'polypeptide(L)' 'MFCNQCEQTANCSGCVTSPGVCGKDQDVQSLQETLLYGLKGMAAYANHARRL' A
#
# COMPACT_ATOMS: atom_id res chain seq x y z
N MET A 1 0.66 2.21 -10.64
CA MET A 1 1.51 2.44 -9.45
C MET A 1 1.16 3.80 -8.86
N PHE A 2 0.87 3.87 -7.57
CA PHE A 2 0.84 5.13 -6.81
C PHE A 2 1.37 4.87 -5.40
N CYS A 3 2.50 5.49 -5.04
CA CYS A 3 3.09 5.35 -3.71
C CYS A 3 3.55 6.69 -3.16
N ASN A 4 2.98 7.10 -2.02
CA ASN A 4 3.27 8.36 -1.31
C ASN A 4 3.70 8.14 0.16
N GLN A 5 4.22 6.95 0.49
CA GLN A 5 4.41 6.52 1.89
C GLN A 5 5.70 7.03 2.54
N CYS A 6 6.73 7.35 1.75
CA CYS A 6 8.02 7.83 2.25
C CYS A 6 8.19 9.33 2.01
N GLU A 7 9.07 9.95 2.78
CA GLU A 7 9.38 11.38 2.63
C GLU A 7 9.94 11.72 1.23
N GLN A 8 10.73 10.81 0.65
CA GLN A 8 11.46 11.04 -0.61
C GLN A 8 10.61 10.84 -1.88
N THR A 9 9.28 10.84 -1.78
CA THR A 9 8.40 10.61 -2.93
C THR A 9 8.63 11.60 -4.07
N ALA A 10 8.44 11.15 -5.31
CA ALA A 10 8.59 12.01 -6.48
C ALA A 10 7.64 13.22 -6.40
N ASN A 11 8.17 14.41 -6.72
CA ASN A 11 7.43 15.68 -6.71
C ASN A 11 6.69 15.96 -5.39
N CYS A 12 7.19 15.45 -4.26
CA CYS A 12 6.58 15.57 -2.93
C CYS A 12 5.09 15.20 -2.87
N SER A 13 4.61 14.34 -3.78
CA SER A 13 3.19 14.01 -3.91
C SER A 13 2.97 12.51 -4.04
N GLY A 14 3.74 11.85 -4.89
CA GLY A 14 3.67 10.40 -5.05
C GLY A 14 4.42 9.90 -6.28
N CYS A 15 5.02 8.72 -6.15
CA CYS A 15 5.61 7.99 -7.26
C CYS A 15 4.50 7.37 -8.11
N VAL A 16 4.28 7.89 -9.32
CA VAL A 16 3.26 7.41 -10.29
C VAL A 16 3.84 6.55 -11.41
N THR A 17 5.14 6.65 -11.65
CA THR A 17 5.88 5.92 -12.69
C THR A 17 6.84 4.90 -12.08
N SER A 18 7.02 3.75 -12.73
CA SER A 18 7.98 2.72 -12.30
C SER A 18 9.37 2.98 -12.88
N PRO A 19 10.46 2.73 -12.13
CA PRO A 19 10.50 2.44 -10.69
C PRO A 19 10.32 3.71 -9.83
N GLY A 20 9.80 3.56 -8.61
CA GLY A 20 9.74 4.67 -7.66
C GLY A 20 11.14 5.16 -7.23
N VAL A 21 11.20 6.30 -6.54
CA VAL A 21 12.47 6.92 -6.07
C VAL A 21 13.36 5.99 -5.22
N CYS A 22 12.76 5.02 -4.52
CA CYS A 22 13.45 4.01 -3.72
C CYS A 22 13.75 2.71 -4.49
N GLY A 23 13.53 2.68 -5.81
CA GLY A 23 13.70 1.50 -6.66
C GLY A 23 12.53 0.51 -6.62
N LYS A 24 11.43 0.83 -5.92
CA LYS A 24 10.24 -0.05 -5.86
C LYS A 24 9.57 -0.16 -7.23
N ASP A 25 9.45 -1.39 -7.72
CA ASP A 25 8.77 -1.72 -8.98
C ASP A 25 7.24 -1.72 -8.82
N GLN A 26 6.53 -1.58 -9.95
CA GLN A 26 5.09 -1.65 -10.02
C GLN A 26 4.51 -2.97 -9.49
N ASP A 27 5.12 -4.11 -9.81
CA ASP A 27 4.61 -5.42 -9.38
C ASP A 27 4.71 -5.57 -7.85
N VAL A 28 5.83 -5.11 -7.28
CA VAL A 28 6.02 -5.09 -5.82
C VAL A 28 5.01 -4.17 -5.14
N GLN A 29 4.73 -3.00 -5.73
CA GLN A 29 3.71 -2.10 -5.19
C GLN A 29 2.30 -2.73 -5.25
N SER A 30 1.93 -3.36 -6.35
CA SER A 30 0.63 -4.03 -6.49
C SER A 30 0.47 -5.21 -5.52
N LEU A 31 1.54 -5.94 -5.23
CA LEU A 31 1.54 -6.98 -4.19
C LEU A 31 1.33 -6.37 -2.79
N GLN A 32 2.00 -5.27 -2.45
CA GLN A 32 1.82 -4.57 -1.18
C GLN A 32 0.38 -4.06 -0.99
N GLU A 33 -0.23 -3.50 -2.04
CA GLU A 33 -1.63 -3.05 -2.03
C GLU A 33 -2.60 -4.23 -1.85
N THR A 34 -2.36 -5.34 -2.54
CA THR A 34 -3.17 -6.56 -2.41
C THR A 34 -3.11 -7.13 -0.99
N LEU A 35 -1.91 -7.19 -0.40
CA LEU A 35 -1.73 -7.64 0.98
C LEU A 35 -2.48 -6.72 1.96
N LEU A 36 -2.35 -5.40 1.80
CA LEU A 36 -3.05 -4.44 2.65
C LEU A 36 -4.57 -4.56 2.53
N TYR A 37 -5.08 -4.80 1.32
CA TYR A 37 -6.50 -5.04 1.09
C TYR A 37 -6.99 -6.30 1.84
N GLY A 38 -6.26 -7.40 1.73
CA GLY A 38 -6.56 -8.64 2.48
C GLY A 38 -6.55 -8.44 4.00
N LEU A 39 -5.54 -7.73 4.51
CA LEU A 39 -5.43 -7.41 5.95
C LEU A 39 -6.62 -6.58 6.45
N LYS A 40 -7.10 -5.60 5.66
CA LYS A 40 -8.29 -4.82 6.01
C LYS A 40 -9.54 -5.71 6.12
N GLY A 41 -9.69 -6.69 5.23
CA GLY A 41 -10.78 -7.68 5.31
C GLY A 41 -10.73 -8.52 6.58
N MET A 42 -9.57 -9.06 6.93
CA MET A 42 -9.39 -9.82 8.18
C MET A 42 -9.63 -8.96 9.42
N ALA A 43 -9.17 -7.70 9.41
CA ALA A 43 -9.39 -6.76 10.51
C ALA A 43 -10.89 -6.46 10.70
N ALA A 44 -11.68 -6.38 9.62
CA ALA A 44 -13.12 -6.20 9.70
C ALA A 44 -13.80 -7.37 10.43
N TYR A 45 -13.52 -8.62 10.03
CA TYR A 45 -14.05 -9.80 10.71
C TYR A 45 -13.62 -9.88 12.18
N ALA A 46 -12.35 -9.62 12.48
CA ALA A 46 -11.86 -9.61 13.86
C ALA A 46 -12.56 -8.53 14.70
N ASN A 47 -12.79 -7.35 14.15
CA ASN A 47 -13.51 -6.28 14.84
C ASN A 47 -14.99 -6.63 15.08
N HIS A 48 -15.65 -7.29 14.13
CA HIS A 48 -17.00 -7.79 14.32
C HIS A 48 -17.06 -8.88 15.39
N ALA A 49 -16.11 -9.81 15.40
CA ALA A 49 -16.03 -10.88 16.40
C ALA A 49 -15.81 -10.36 17.84
N ARG A 50 -15.06 -9.26 18.02
CA ARG A 50 -14.87 -8.64 19.35
C ARG A 50 -16.11 -7.93 19.90
N ARG A 51 -17.13 -7.67 19.07
CA ARG A 51 -18.35 -6.96 19.48
C ARG A 51 -19.48 -7.91 19.88
N LEU A 52 -19.27 -9.23 19.73
CA LEU A 52 -20.13 -10.30 20.22
C LEU A 52 -19.75 -10.63 21.67
#